data_AF-A0A924M3D0-F1
#
_entry.id   AF-A0A924M3D0-F1
#
_cell.length_a   1.000
_cell.length_b   1.000
_cell.length_c   1.000
_cell.angle_alpha   90.00
_cell.angle_beta   90.00
_cell.angle_gamma   90.00
#
_symmetry.space_group_name_H-M   'P 1'
#
loop_
_entity.id
_entity.type
_entity.pdbx_description
1 polymer ?
#
loop_
_entity_poly.entity_id
_entity_poly.type
_entity_poly.pdbx_seq_one_letter_code
_entity_poly.pdbx_strand_id
1 'polypeptide(L)'
;MTTATSAATAATTTSFSESLSEWAPELARTMVSLGGDIALVIDERGVVQRVDQRASTPLATDAHKWVGHPWTETVTSDCKGKVERLMAEASSTCATRKREVNHPS
;
A
#
# COMPACT_ATOMS: atom_id res chain seq x y z
N MET A 1 27.14 -3.02 33.49
CA MET A 1 26.21 -4.08 33.92
C MET A 1 24.89 -3.38 34.20
N THR A 2 23.82 -3.52 33.43
CA THR A 2 23.16 -4.78 33.02
C THR A 2 22.40 -4.58 31.69
N THR A 3 22.24 -5.68 30.97
CA THR A 3 21.86 -5.90 29.57
C THR A 3 20.35 -5.98 29.28
N ALA A 4 20.02 -5.68 28.01
CA ALA A 4 19.06 -6.37 27.11
C ALA A 4 17.55 -6.44 27.43
N THR A 5 16.73 -5.69 26.66
CA THR A 5 15.26 -5.92 26.51
C THR A 5 14.72 -5.73 25.07
N SER A 6 15.51 -5.41 24.05
CA SER A 6 14.96 -4.87 22.77
C SER A 6 14.89 -5.82 21.56
N ALA A 7 14.86 -7.15 21.73
CA ALA A 7 14.81 -8.08 20.58
C ALA A 7 13.45 -8.78 20.38
N ALA A 8 12.65 -8.99 21.43
CA ALA A 8 11.41 -9.76 21.35
C ALA A 8 10.26 -9.03 20.63
N THR A 9 10.18 -7.69 20.74
CA THR A 9 9.12 -6.89 20.10
C THR A 9 9.23 -6.84 18.57
N ALA A 10 10.46 -6.87 18.02
CA ALA A 10 10.68 -6.83 16.58
C ALA A 10 10.26 -8.14 15.90
N ALA A 11 10.57 -9.29 16.51
CA ALA A 11 10.24 -10.60 15.96
C ALA A 11 8.71 -10.85 15.86
N THR A 12 7.94 -10.47 16.88
CA THR A 12 6.48 -10.59 16.87
C THR A 12 5.82 -9.65 15.86
N THR A 13 6.37 -8.44 15.68
CA THR A 13 5.84 -7.46 14.71
C THR A 13 6.06 -7.91 13.27
N THR A 14 7.24 -8.47 12.95
CA THR A 14 7.51 -9.04 11.62
C THR A 14 6.60 -10.22 11.31
N SER A 15 6.46 -11.16 12.25
CA SER A 15 5.56 -12.33 12.08
C SER A 15 4.09 -11.91 11.95
N PHE A 16 3.65 -10.90 12.69
CA PHE A 16 2.30 -10.34 12.56
C PHE A 16 2.10 -9.69 11.18
N SER A 17 3.08 -8.91 10.71
CA SER A 17 3.06 -8.31 9.38
C SER A 17 3.02 -9.38 8.28
N GLU A 18 3.80 -10.45 8.39
CA GLU A 18 3.77 -11.57 7.45
C GLU A 18 2.40 -12.26 7.44
N SER A 19 1.83 -12.54 8.63
CA SER A 19 0.49 -13.13 8.74
C SER A 19 -0.59 -12.22 8.14
N LEU A 20 -0.44 -10.89 8.26
CA LEU A 20 -1.36 -9.92 7.66
C LEU A 20 -1.21 -9.82 6.16
N SER A 21 0.01 -9.98 5.63
CA SER A 21 0.27 -9.94 4.19
C SER A 21 -0.52 -11.01 3.43
N GLU A 22 -0.75 -12.18 4.03
CA GLU A 22 -1.59 -13.25 3.45
C GLU A 22 -3.04 -12.79 3.21
N TRP A 23 -3.55 -11.87 4.04
CA TRP A 23 -4.91 -11.33 3.97
C TRP A 23 -4.98 -9.95 3.32
N ALA A 24 -3.87 -9.45 2.76
CA ALA A 24 -3.83 -8.11 2.17
C ALA A 24 -4.93 -7.89 1.10
N PRO A 25 -5.23 -8.85 0.20
CA PRO A 25 -6.35 -8.73 -0.73
C PRO A 25 -7.72 -8.55 -0.06
N GLU A 26 -8.02 -9.35 0.95
CA GLU A 26 -9.27 -9.34 1.71
C GLU A 26 -9.42 -8.05 2.52
N LEU A 27 -8.32 -7.59 3.10
CA LEU A 27 -8.26 -6.32 3.83
C LEU A 27 -8.52 -5.14 2.90
N ALA A 28 -7.91 -5.10 1.72
CA ALA A 28 -8.14 -4.05 0.73
C ALA A 28 -9.62 -3.95 0.37
N ARG A 29 -10.24 -5.09 0.04
CA ARG A 29 -11.69 -5.16 -0.23
C ARG A 29 -12.53 -4.69 0.97
N THR A 30 -12.15 -5.11 2.18
CA THR A 30 -12.85 -4.73 3.41
C THR A 30 -12.78 -3.22 3.63
N MET A 31 -11.62 -2.60 3.46
CA MET A 31 -11.44 -1.15 3.63
C MET A 31 -12.31 -0.35 2.65
N VAL A 32 -12.39 -0.79 1.39
CA VAL A 32 -13.29 -0.19 0.39
C VAL A 32 -14.76 -0.35 0.82
N SER A 33 -15.14 -1.53 1.29
CA SER A 33 -16.53 -1.80 1.72
C SER A 33 -16.96 -0.94 2.91
N LEU A 34 -16.04 -0.63 3.84
CA LEU A 34 -16.30 0.13 5.06
C LEU A 34 -16.37 1.65 4.83
N GLY A 35 -15.93 2.15 3.69
CA GLY A 35 -15.93 3.59 3.42
C GLY A 35 -14.77 4.10 2.58
N GLY A 36 -13.77 3.28 2.28
CA GLY A 36 -12.71 3.65 1.33
C GLY A 36 -13.22 3.73 -0.10
N ASP A 37 -12.69 4.67 -0.88
CA ASP A 37 -13.00 4.79 -2.30
C ASP A 37 -12.15 3.83 -3.15
N ILE A 38 -10.87 3.66 -2.77
CA ILE A 38 -9.90 2.79 -3.43
C ILE A 38 -8.92 2.22 -2.40
N ALA A 39 -8.51 0.97 -2.59
CA ALA A 39 -7.44 0.31 -1.86
C ALA A 39 -6.52 -0.42 -2.83
N LEU A 40 -5.21 -0.26 -2.62
CA LEU A 40 -4.16 -0.88 -3.43
C LEU A 40 -3.35 -1.83 -2.56
N VAL A 41 -3.07 -3.03 -3.09
CA VAL A 41 -2.04 -3.92 -2.54
C VAL A 41 -0.82 -3.81 -3.43
N ILE A 42 0.34 -3.56 -2.83
CA ILE A 42 1.58 -3.28 -3.53
C ILE A 42 2.66 -4.19 -2.96
N ASP A 43 3.46 -4.81 -3.83
CA ASP A 43 4.57 -5.67 -3.40
C ASP A 43 5.82 -4.86 -2.99
N GLU A 44 6.86 -5.56 -2.53
CA GLU A 44 8.12 -4.95 -2.11
C GLU A 44 8.87 -4.23 -3.23
N ARG A 45 8.53 -4.51 -4.50
CA ARG A 45 9.12 -3.88 -5.70
C ARG A 45 8.32 -2.65 -6.14
N GLY A 46 7.20 -2.35 -5.49
CA GLY A 46 6.32 -1.24 -5.85
C GLY A 46 5.36 -1.57 -6.99
N VAL A 47 5.17 -2.86 -7.32
CA VAL A 47 4.22 -3.31 -8.32
C VAL A 47 2.83 -3.46 -7.68
N VAL A 48 1.81 -2.94 -8.36
CA VAL A 48 0.42 -3.07 -7.91
C VAL A 48 -0.04 -4.50 -8.13
N GLN A 49 -0.34 -5.22 -7.06
CA GLN A 49 -0.83 -6.60 -7.10
C GLN A 49 -2.35 -6.68 -7.12
N ARG A 50 -3.02 -5.69 -6.53
CA ARG A 50 -4.47 -5.63 -6.47
C ARG A 50 -4.96 -4.19 -6.40
N VAL A 51 -6.11 -3.97 -7.02
CA VAL A 51 -6.90 -2.75 -6.87
C VAL A 51 -8.32 -3.11 -6.55
N ASP A 52 -8.81 -2.62 -5.41
CA ASP A 52 -10.22 -2.63 -5.06
C ASP A 52 -10.72 -1.19 -5.05
N GLN A 53 -11.89 -0.95 -5.63
CA GLN A 53 -12.53 0.36 -5.58
C GLN A 53 -14.03 0.21 -5.42
N ARG A 54 -14.67 1.26 -4.92
CA ARG A 54 -16.11 1.27 -4.69
C ARG A 54 -16.85 1.07 -6.03
N ALA A 55 -17.56 -0.06 -6.15
CA ALA A 55 -18.21 -0.44 -7.40
C ALA A 55 -19.26 0.59 -7.89
N SER A 56 -19.94 1.27 -6.97
CA SER A 56 -20.96 2.29 -7.31
C SER A 56 -20.36 3.60 -7.84
N THR A 57 -19.10 3.89 -7.51
CA THR A 57 -18.46 5.17 -7.78
C THR A 57 -16.95 4.94 -7.91
N PRO A 58 -16.51 4.28 -9.00
CA PRO A 58 -15.10 4.00 -9.21
C PRO A 58 -14.32 5.31 -9.36
N LEU A 59 -13.20 5.43 -8.64
CA LEU A 59 -12.36 6.63 -8.65
C LEU A 59 -11.57 6.75 -9.97
N ALA A 60 -11.15 5.61 -10.52
CA ALA A 60 -10.48 5.55 -11.81
C ALA A 60 -11.06 4.41 -12.67
N THR A 61 -11.54 4.76 -13.87
CA THR A 61 -12.20 3.84 -14.80
C THR A 61 -11.33 2.64 -15.14
N ASP A 62 -10.03 2.88 -15.33
CA ASP A 62 -9.06 1.88 -15.76
C ASP A 62 -8.13 1.40 -14.63
N ALA A 63 -8.52 1.58 -13.37
CA ALA A 63 -7.70 1.20 -12.22
C ALA A 63 -7.29 -0.29 -12.23
N HIS A 64 -8.12 -1.16 -12.81
CA HIS A 64 -7.82 -2.57 -12.99
C HIS A 64 -6.57 -2.82 -13.86
N LYS A 65 -6.24 -1.91 -14.80
CA LYS A 65 -5.06 -2.01 -15.67
C LYS A 65 -3.76 -1.72 -14.93
N TRP A 66 -3.83 -1.13 -13.74
CA TRP A 66 -2.65 -0.85 -12.91
C TRP A 66 -2.02 -2.13 -12.37
N VAL A 67 -2.80 -3.20 -12.22
CA VAL A 67 -2.30 -4.48 -11.75
C VAL A 67 -1.16 -4.98 -12.65
N GLY A 68 -0.07 -5.42 -12.03
CA GLY A 68 1.15 -5.85 -12.71
C GLY A 68 2.08 -4.72 -13.15
N HIS A 69 1.73 -3.46 -12.93
CA HIS A 69 2.56 -2.31 -13.28
C HIS A 69 3.14 -1.64 -12.02
N PRO A 70 4.33 -1.01 -12.12
CA PRO A 70 4.86 -0.16 -11.05
C PRO A 70 3.86 0.97 -10.73
N TRP A 71 3.58 1.20 -9.46
CA TRP A 71 2.63 2.26 -9.06
C TRP A 71 3.06 3.66 -9.54
N THR A 72 4.36 3.89 -9.69
CA THR A 72 4.92 5.13 -10.25
C THR A 72 4.58 5.33 -11.74
N GLU A 73 4.20 4.29 -12.48
CA GLU A 73 3.77 4.38 -13.87
C GLU A 73 2.27 4.64 -14.02
N THR A 74 1.49 4.40 -12.97
CA THR A 74 0.03 4.52 -12.99
C THR A 74 -0.45 5.87 -12.43
N VAL A 75 0.48 6.77 -12.09
CA VAL A 75 0.22 8.11 -11.55
C VAL A 75 0.69 9.18 -12.53
N THR A 76 0.21 10.41 -12.32
CA THR A 76 0.70 11.57 -13.09
C THR A 76 2.19 11.83 -12.80
N SER A 77 2.87 12.49 -13.76
CA SER A 77 4.32 12.71 -13.70
C SER A 77 4.77 13.50 -12.45
N ASP A 78 3.97 14.47 -12.00
CA ASP A 78 4.20 15.26 -10.79
C ASP A 78 4.04 14.46 -9.49
N CYS A 79 3.38 13.31 -9.55
CA CYS A 79 3.15 12.43 -8.39
C CYS A 79 4.19 11.30 -8.26
N LYS A 80 4.98 11.01 -9.29
CA LYS A 80 5.99 9.93 -9.26
C LYS A 80 6.94 10.04 -8.06
N GLY A 81 7.58 11.20 -7.89
CA GLY A 81 8.48 11.44 -6.75
C GLY A 81 7.77 11.50 -5.38
N LYS A 82 6.44 11.64 -5.34
CA LYS A 82 5.66 11.50 -4.09
C LYS A 82 5.49 10.03 -3.74
N VAL A 83 5.17 9.20 -4.73
CA VAL A 83 5.00 7.74 -4.60
C VAL A 83 6.32 7.07 -4.22
N GLU A 84 7.43 7.40 -4.88
CA GLU A 84 8.76 6.84 -4.55
C GLU A 84 9.14 7.08 -3.08
N ARG A 85 8.92 8.29 -2.58
CA ARG A 85 9.16 8.62 -1.17
C ARG A 85 8.18 7.89 -0.23
N LEU A 86 6.94 7.69 -0.65
CA LEU A 86 5.96 6.91 0.11
C LEU A 86 6.42 5.46 0.23
N MET A 87 6.84 4.83 -0.87
CA MET A 87 7.35 3.46 -0.88
C MET A 87 8.61 3.31 -0.01
N ALA A 88 9.56 4.24 -0.12
CA ALA A 88 10.77 4.21 0.70
C ALA A 88 10.47 4.35 2.22
N GLU A 89 9.51 5.20 2.59
CA GLU A 89 9.03 5.31 3.98
C GLU A 89 8.31 4.02 4.41
N ALA A 90 7.45 3.45 3.57
CA ALA A 90 6.70 2.24 3.90
C ALA A 90 7.64 1.07 4.21
N SER A 91 8.69 0.88 3.41
CA SER A 91 9.68 -0.19 3.61
C SER A 91 10.56 0.00 4.83
N SER A 92 10.67 1.21 5.40
CA SER A 92 11.55 1.50 6.53
C SER A 92 10.82 1.61 7.86
N THR A 93 9.62 2.18 7.89
CA THR A 93 8.89 2.50 9.13
C THR A 93 7.53 1.83 9.24
N CYS A 94 7.07 1.08 8.23
CA CYS A 94 5.72 0.49 8.17
C CYS A 94 4.57 1.52 8.34
N ALA A 95 4.91 2.81 8.27
CA ALA A 95 4.01 3.94 8.45
C ALA A 95 4.51 5.10 7.59
N THR A 96 3.63 5.68 6.78
CA THR A 96 3.99 6.76 5.84
C THR A 96 3.16 8.01 6.11
N ARG A 97 3.71 9.17 5.78
CA ARG A 97 2.90 10.40 5.76
C ARG A 97 1.87 10.34 4.63
N LYS A 98 0.65 10.81 4.93
CA LYS A 98 -0.42 10.96 3.93
C LYS A 98 0.02 11.89 2.81
N ARG A 99 -0.29 11.51 1.58
CA ARG A 99 0.04 12.24 0.35
C ARG A 99 -1.15 12.18 -0.60
N GLU A 100 -1.36 13.26 -1.33
CA GLU A 100 -2.29 13.28 -2.46
C GLU A 100 -1.58 12.74 -3.71
N VAL A 101 -2.22 11.78 -4.36
CA VAL A 101 -1.73 11.10 -5.55
C VAL A 101 -2.77 11.26 -6.65
N ASN A 102 -2.35 11.86 -7.77
CA ASN A 102 -3.20 12.07 -8.93
C ASN A 102 -2.98 10.95 -9.95
N HIS A 103 -4.07 10.54 -10.59
CA HIS A 103 -4.08 9.52 -11.63
C HIS A 103 -4.48 10.14 -12.97
N PRO A 104 -3.95 9.63 -14.10
CA PRO A 104 -4.39 10.05 -15.43
C PRO A 104 -5.91 9.84 -15.58
N SER A 105 -6.58 10.78 -16.25
CA SER A 105 -8.01 10.68 -16.61
C SER A 105 -8.26 9.74 -17.77
#